data_AF-A0A352Y4W1-F1
#
_entry.id   AF-A0A352Y4W1-F1
#
_cell.length_a   1.000
_cell.length_b   1.000
_cell.length_c   1.000
_cell.angle_alpha   90.00
_cell.angle_beta   90.00
_cell.angle_gamma   90.00
#
_symmetry.space_group_name_H-M   'P 1'
#
loop_
_entity.id
_entity.type
_entity.pdbx_description
1 polymer ?
#
loop_
_entity_poly.entity_id
_entity_poly.type
_entity_poly.pdbx_seq_one_letter_code
_entity_poly.pdbx_strand_id
1 'polypeptide(L)'
;KRQDEDLTTIRERLARVPTQGVALVIPPQTHLRSHVAWRLLQRSAQQLGKDVSIVSSDTHIRAIARSVQFKVASTLPAALT
;
A
#
# COMPACT_ATOMS: atom_id res chain seq x y z
N LYS A 1 -6.20 -21.08 1.26
CA LYS A 1 -7.25 -20.15 0.78
C LYS A 1 -6.59 -18.77 0.66
N ARG A 2 -6.05 -18.44 -0.51
CA ARG A 2 -5.25 -17.23 -0.74
C ARG A 2 -6.27 -16.09 -0.88
N GLN A 3 -6.39 -15.24 0.14
CA GLN A 3 -7.30 -14.10 0.08
C GLN A 3 -6.68 -13.07 -0.86
N ASP A 4 -7.25 -12.94 -2.06
CA ASP A 4 -7.07 -11.75 -2.88
C ASP A 4 -7.59 -10.56 -2.06
N GLU A 5 -6.67 -9.81 -1.44
CA GLU A 5 -7.04 -8.57 -0.74
C GLU A 5 -7.49 -7.54 -1.77
N ASP A 6 -8.80 -7.30 -1.80
CA ASP A 6 -9.40 -6.22 -2.57
C ASP A 6 -9.14 -4.86 -1.88
N LEU A 7 -9.05 -3.77 -2.65
CA LEU A 7 -8.74 -2.43 -2.16
C LEU A 7 -9.71 -1.95 -1.07
N THR A 8 -10.95 -2.40 -1.17
CA THR A 8 -12.00 -2.13 -0.18
C THR A 8 -11.57 -2.61 1.20
N THR A 9 -11.07 -3.84 1.29
CA THR A 9 -10.57 -4.44 2.53
C THR A 9 -9.32 -3.73 3.03
N ILE A 10 -8.40 -3.34 2.14
CA ILE A 10 -7.20 -2.57 2.51
C ILE A 10 -7.59 -1.23 3.12
N ARG A 11 -8.57 -0.53 2.53
CA ARG A 11 -9.04 0.77 3.02
C ARG A 11 -9.71 0.66 4.38
N GLU A 12 -10.58 -0.33 4.59
CA GLU A 12 -11.22 -0.57 5.89
C GLU A 12 -10.21 -0.88 6.97
N ARG A 13 -9.19 -1.67 6.65
CA ARG A 13 -8.12 -2.00 7.57
C ARG A 13 -7.27 -0.77 7.92
N LEU A 14 -6.97 0.06 6.92
CA LEU A 14 -6.24 1.31 7.10
C LEU A 14 -7.00 2.28 8.03
N ALA A 15 -8.32 2.34 7.94
CA ALA A 15 -9.16 3.16 8.82
C ALA A 15 -9.17 2.69 10.28
N ARG A 16 -8.99 1.39 10.53
CA ARG A 16 -8.98 0.81 11.89
C ARG A 16 -7.61 0.88 12.58
N VAL A 17 -6.53 1.11 11.84
CA VAL A 17 -5.18 1.20 12.40
C VAL A 17 -5.04 2.55 13.13
N PRO A 18 -4.67 2.58 14.42
CA PRO A 18 -4.54 3.84 15.17
C PRO A 18 -3.27 4.62 14.81
N THR A 19 -2.21 3.93 14.34
CA THR A 19 -0.94 4.57 13.98
C THR A 19 -1.04 5.36 12.68
N GLN A 20 -0.29 6.47 12.62
CA GLN A 20 -0.23 7.32 11.42
C GLN A 20 0.70 6.71 10.36
N GLY A 21 1.85 6.16 10.76
CA GLY A 21 2.76 5.46 9.87
C GLY A 21 2.31 4.02 9.62
N VAL A 22 2.12 3.66 8.35
CA VAL A 22 1.67 2.32 7.94
C VAL A 22 2.57 1.81 6.81
N ALA A 23 3.16 0.63 6.99
CA ALA A 23 3.82 -0.08 5.89
C ALA A 23 2.85 -1.10 5.28
N LEU A 24 2.53 -0.92 4.00
CA LEU A 24 1.72 -1.86 3.24
C LEU A 24 2.64 -2.78 2.43
N VAL A 25 2.72 -4.04 2.85
CA VAL A 25 3.53 -5.07 2.18
C VAL A 25 2.72 -5.71 1.07
N ILE A 26 3.19 -5.61 -0.18
CA ILE A 26 2.49 -6.13 -1.35
C ILE A 26 3.35 -7.20 -2.03
N PRO A 27 2.91 -8.46 -2.07
CA PRO A 27 3.63 -9.53 -2.75
C PRO A 27 3.54 -9.40 -4.29
N PRO A 28 4.51 -9.96 -5.04
CA PRO A 28 4.56 -9.85 -6.51
C PRO A 28 3.37 -10.49 -7.25
N GLN A 29 2.64 -11.41 -6.60
CA GLN A 29 1.49 -12.11 -7.19
C GLN A 29 0.18 -11.43 -6.83
N THR A 30 0.06 -10.13 -7.12
CA THR A 30 -1.15 -9.34 -6.83
C THR A 30 -1.85 -8.84 -8.09
N HIS A 31 -3.18 -8.75 -7.99
CA HIS A 31 -4.05 -8.12 -8.98
C HIS A 31 -4.08 -6.58 -8.87
N LEU A 32 -3.37 -5.97 -7.91
CA LEU A 32 -3.24 -4.52 -7.71
C LEU A 32 -2.39 -3.85 -8.80
N ARG A 33 -2.82 -3.95 -10.06
CA ARG A 33 -2.15 -3.35 -11.22
C ARG A 33 -2.86 -2.13 -11.79
N SER A 34 -4.07 -1.83 -11.31
CA SER A 34 -4.86 -0.70 -11.81
C SER A 34 -4.37 0.64 -11.27
N HIS A 35 -3.96 1.54 -12.15
CA HIS A 35 -3.47 2.88 -11.77
C HIS A 35 -4.54 3.74 -11.06
N VAL A 36 -5.82 3.54 -11.38
CA VAL A 36 -6.95 4.22 -10.74
C VAL A 36 -7.09 3.78 -9.28
N ALA A 37 -6.98 2.48 -9.03
CA ALA A 37 -7.02 1.90 -7.69
C ALA A 37 -5.96 2.49 -6.75
N TRP A 38 -4.73 2.59 -7.25
CA TRP A 38 -3.60 3.17 -6.53
C TRP A 38 -3.83 4.64 -6.14
N ARG A 39 -4.41 5.44 -7.05
CA ARG A 39 -4.78 6.84 -6.76
C ARG A 39 -5.89 6.95 -5.72
N LEU A 40 -6.90 6.08 -5.78
CA LEU A 40 -7.99 6.05 -4.78
C LEU A 40 -7.46 5.67 -3.39
N LEU A 41 -6.54 4.71 -3.32
CA LEU A 41 -5.87 4.33 -2.08
C LEU A 41 -5.07 5.50 -1.50
N GLN A 42 -4.30 6.21 -2.34
CA GLN A 42 -3.51 7.36 -1.89
C GLN A 42 -4.40 8.46 -1.32
N ARG A 43 -5.50 8.81 -2.02
CA ARG A 43 -6.43 9.83 -1.54
C ARG A 43 -7.08 9.42 -0.22
N SER A 44 -7.46 8.16 -0.11
CA SER A 44 -8.05 7.61 1.12
C SER A 44 -7.06 7.69 2.30
N ALA A 45 -5.79 7.33 2.06
CA ALA A 45 -4.75 7.44 3.07
C ALA A 45 -4.53 8.89 3.54
N GLN A 46 -4.48 9.85 2.60
CA GLN A 46 -4.37 11.27 2.91
C GLN A 46 -5.55 11.78 3.72
N GLN A 47 -6.78 11.42 3.34
CA GLN A 47 -7.99 11.79 4.07
C GLN A 47 -8.02 11.25 5.49
N LEU A 48 -7.44 10.06 5.71
CA LEU A 48 -7.31 9.43 7.02
C LEU A 48 -6.09 9.91 7.81
N GLY A 49 -5.30 10.85 7.28
CA GLY A 49 -4.07 11.33 7.92
C GLY A 49 -3.01 10.25 8.09
N LYS A 50 -2.98 9.25 7.18
CA LYS A 50 -2.05 8.12 7.22
C LYS A 50 -0.87 8.35 6.28
N ASP A 51 0.33 8.13 6.79
CA ASP A 51 1.57 8.10 6.02
C ASP A 51 1.86 6.64 5.63
N VAL A 52 1.48 6.29 4.40
CA VAL A 52 1.58 4.91 3.90
C VAL A 52 2.86 4.74 3.08
N SER A 53 3.66 3.75 3.44
CA SER A 53 4.83 3.30 2.68
C SER A 53 4.57 1.93 2.06
N ILE A 54 4.83 1.78 0.77
CA ILE A 54 4.62 0.55 0.02
C ILE A 54 5.90 -0.26 0.02
N VAL A 55 5.82 -1.51 0.46
CA VAL A 55 6.94 -2.44 0.48
C VAL A 55 6.64 -3.60 -0.45
N SER A 56 7.43 -3.76 -1.51
CA SER A 56 7.25 -4.86 -2.46
C SER A 56 8.57 -5.25 -3.09
N SER A 57 8.78 -6.54 -3.32
CA SER A 57 9.90 -7.05 -4.12
C SER A 57 9.70 -6.80 -5.63
N ASP A 58 8.47 -6.57 -6.08
CA ASP A 58 8.13 -6.33 -7.48
C ASP A 58 8.46 -4.89 -7.92
N THR A 59 9.31 -4.75 -8.94
CA THR A 59 9.71 -3.47 -9.53
C THR A 59 8.55 -2.71 -10.18
N HIS A 60 7.62 -3.41 -10.81
CA HIS A 60 6.48 -2.82 -11.49
C HIS A 60 5.49 -2.22 -10.47
N ILE A 61 5.23 -2.92 -9.37
CA ILE A 61 4.41 -2.42 -8.27
C ILE A 61 5.02 -1.16 -7.66
N ARG A 62 6.34 -1.17 -7.39
CA ARG A 62 7.04 0.02 -6.88
C ARG A 62 6.98 1.19 -7.87
N ALA A 63 7.06 0.94 -9.17
CA ALA A 63 6.96 1.98 -10.19
C ALA A 63 5.56 2.62 -10.19
N ILE A 64 4.50 1.82 -10.15
CA ILE A 64 3.12 2.31 -10.07
C ILE A 64 2.90 3.10 -8.77
N ALA A 65 3.29 2.55 -7.63
CA ALA A 65 3.15 3.19 -6.33
C ALA A 65 3.87 4.55 -6.29
N ARG A 66 5.11 4.62 -6.80
CA ARG A 66 5.88 5.86 -6.89
C ARG A 66 5.20 6.88 -7.80
N SER A 67 4.62 6.45 -8.92
CA SER A 67 3.92 7.35 -9.84
C SER A 67 2.67 8.02 -9.25
N VAL A 68 2.09 7.43 -8.19
CA VAL A 68 0.98 8.02 -7.44
C VAL A 68 1.43 8.63 -6.11
N GLN A 69 2.74 8.91 -5.95
CA GLN A 69 3.35 9.60 -4.81
C GLN A 69 3.41 8.82 -3.49
N PHE A 70 3.29 7.49 -3.51
CA PHE A 70 3.63 6.70 -2.33
C PHE A 70 5.15 6.67 -2.10
N LYS A 71 5.55 6.61 -0.82
CA LYS A 71 6.90 6.16 -0.43
C LYS A 71 7.02 4.68 -0.77
N VAL A 72 8.15 4.25 -1.33
CA VAL A 72 8.36 2.87 -1.76
C VAL A 72 9.67 2.29 -1.23
N ALA A 73 9.66 1.02 -0.82
CA ALA A 73 10.84 0.27 -0.43
C ALA A 73 10.79 -1.16 -1.00
N SER A 74 11.96 -1.77 -1.20
CA SER A 74 12.09 -3.16 -1.65
C SER A 74 12.01 -4.18 -0.52
N THR A 75 12.27 -3.75 0.71
CA THR A 75 12.30 -4.57 1.92
C THR A 75 11.68 -3.79 3.08
N LEU A 76 11.15 -4.50 4.07
CA LEU A 76 10.62 -3.86 5.27
C LEU A 76 11.80 -3.18 5.99
N PRO A 77 11.72 -1.88 6.31
CA PRO A 77 12.77 -1.25 7.09
C PRO A 77 12.85 -1.89 8.47
N ALA A 78 14.06 -2.14 8.96
CA ALA A 78 14.30 -2.86 10.22
C ALA A 78 13.56 -2.26 11.42
N ALA A 79 13.29 -0.94 11.40
CA ALA A 79 12.53 -0.22 12.43
C ALA A 79 11.04 -0.61 12.52
N LEU A 80 10.53 -1.43 11.60
CA LEU A 80 9.13 -1.91 11.57
C LEU A 80 9.01 -3.43 11.82
N THR A 81 10.10 -4.07 12.27
CA THR A 81 10.16 -5.50 12.62
C THR A 81 10.12 -5.65 14.13
#